data_AF-I0XAY2-F1
#
_entry.id   AF-I0XAY2-F1
#
_cell.length_a   1.000
_cell.length_b   1.000
_cell.length_c   1.000
_cell.angle_alpha   90.00
_cell.angle_beta   90.00
_cell.angle_gamma   90.00
#
_symmetry.space_group_name_H-M   'P 1'
#
loop_
_entity.id
_entity.type
_entity.pdbx_description
1 polymer ?
#
loop_
_entity_poly.entity_id
_entity_poly.type
_entity_poly.pdbx_seq_one_letter_code
_entity_poly.pdbx_strand_id
1 'polypeptide(L)'
;MKKLNFVFAVIFLVLGALVAAAPYSFAHVCEVGEKIMKCHWTARVEVFLGLSIAVLGLLKFLSSDANFQLGLNFGILINALGVLLTPTVLIGVCGMKKMHCHAVTKPTLIVFAILILVSALAQSLSIWKKR
;
A
#
# COMPACT_ATOMS: atom_id res chain seq x y z
N MET A 1 2.75 -5.84 24.81
CA MET A 1 2.39 -6.12 23.40
C MET A 1 1.60 -4.98 22.77
N LYS A 2 0.62 -4.38 23.47
CA LYS A 2 -0.22 -3.28 22.96
C LYS A 2 0.55 -2.08 22.38
N LYS A 3 1.57 -1.54 23.08
CA LYS A 3 2.34 -0.36 22.60
C LYS A 3 3.08 -0.60 21.27
N LEU A 4 3.73 -1.76 21.09
CA LEU A 4 4.47 -2.04 19.84
C LEU A 4 3.52 -2.24 18.67
N ASN A 5 2.44 -3.00 18.88
CA ASN A 5 1.43 -3.22 17.85
C ASN A 5 0.70 -1.93 17.47
N PHE A 6 0.49 -1.02 18.42
CA PHE A 6 -0.07 0.29 18.19
C PHE A 6 0.81 1.13 17.26
N VAL A 7 2.13 1.16 17.47
CA VAL A 7 3.06 1.88 16.60
C VAL A 7 2.98 1.36 15.16
N PHE A 8 3.02 0.04 14.97
CA PHE A 8 2.88 -0.54 13.63
C PHE A 8 1.51 -0.30 13.01
N ALA A 9 0.41 -0.37 13.78
CA ALA A 9 -0.94 -0.09 13.28
C ALA A 9 -1.05 1.35 12.75
N VAL A 10 -0.52 2.33 13.48
CA VAL A 10 -0.48 3.73 13.05
C VAL A 10 0.37 3.88 11.78
N ILE A 11 1.53 3.20 11.71
CA ILE A 11 2.37 3.21 10.51
C ILE A 11 1.61 2.70 9.29
N PHE A 12 0.93 1.56 9.38
CA PHE A 12 0.16 1.02 8.24
C PHE A 12 -1.02 1.90 7.85
N LEU A 13 -1.68 2.52 8.83
CA LEU A 13 -2.79 3.43 8.58
C LEU A 13 -2.32 4.67 7.83
N VAL A 14 -1.22 5.29 8.27
CA VAL A 14 -0.62 6.46 7.62
C VAL A 14 -0.08 6.10 6.24
N LEU A 15 0.64 4.98 6.09
CA LEU A 15 1.17 4.53 4.80
C LEU A 15 0.05 4.14 3.82
N GLY A 16 -1.00 3.46 4.27
CA GLY A 16 -2.16 3.12 3.45
C GLY A 16 -2.91 4.36 2.97
N ALA A 17 -3.10 5.35 3.84
CA ALA A 17 -3.70 6.63 3.48
C ALA A 17 -2.83 7.41 2.48
N LEU A 18 -1.50 7.41 2.65
CA LEU A 18 -0.56 8.01 1.71
C LEU A 18 -0.63 7.35 0.33
N VAL A 19 -0.69 6.01 0.26
CA VAL A 19 -0.85 5.27 -1.00
C VAL A 19 -2.18 5.61 -1.68
N ALA A 20 -3.28 5.72 -0.91
CA ALA A 20 -4.58 6.10 -1.46
C ALA A 20 -4.62 7.56 -1.95
N ALA A 21 -3.90 8.47 -1.28
CA ALA A 21 -3.81 9.87 -1.67
C ALA A 21 -2.77 10.13 -2.77
N ALA A 22 -1.82 9.22 -2.99
CA ALA A 22 -0.73 9.38 -3.97
C ALA A 22 -1.21 9.71 -5.40
N PRO A 23 -2.22 9.03 -5.97
CA PRO A 23 -2.72 9.36 -7.31
C PRO A 23 -3.52 10.67 -7.38
N TYR A 24 -3.92 11.26 -6.26
CA TYR A 24 -4.62 12.56 -6.25
C TYR A 24 -3.69 13.73 -5.93
N SER A 25 -2.55 13.49 -5.28
CA SER A 25 -1.65 14.54 -4.79
C SER A 25 -0.36 14.67 -5.62
N PHE A 26 0.38 13.57 -5.81
CA PHE A 26 1.72 13.62 -6.43
C PHE A 26 1.71 13.37 -7.93
N ALA A 27 0.66 12.71 -8.42
CA ALA A 27 0.52 12.37 -9.82
C ALA A 27 -0.91 12.64 -10.24
N HIS A 28 -1.21 13.91 -10.56
CA HIS A 28 -2.47 14.24 -11.22
C HIS A 28 -2.72 13.21 -12.32
N VAL A 29 -3.74 12.39 -12.10
CA VAL A 29 -4.19 11.42 -13.10
C VAL A 29 -4.50 12.23 -14.35
N CYS A 30 -3.99 11.80 -15.50
CA CYS A 30 -4.27 12.48 -16.76
C CYS A 30 -5.78 12.67 -16.90
N GLU A 31 -6.21 13.84 -17.38
CA GLU A 31 -7.62 14.09 -17.65
C GLU A 31 -8.18 12.96 -18.52
N VAL A 32 -9.38 12.51 -18.17
CA VAL A 32 -10.07 11.47 -18.92
C VAL A 32 -10.51 12.09 -20.24
N GLY A 33 -9.64 12.02 -21.24
CA GLY A 33 -10.01 12.30 -22.63
C GLY A 33 -10.88 11.18 -23.20
N GLU A 34 -11.10 11.18 -24.52
CA GLU A 34 -11.95 10.18 -25.20
C GLU A 34 -11.51 8.71 -25.00
N LYS A 35 -10.27 8.46 -24.59
CA LYS A 35 -9.75 7.11 -24.31
C LYS A 35 -9.17 7.02 -22.90
N ILE A 36 -9.74 6.14 -22.08
CA ILE A 36 -9.25 5.83 -20.74
C ILE A 36 -7.88 5.16 -20.83
N MET A 37 -6.85 5.81 -20.28
CA MET A 37 -5.49 5.27 -20.24
C MET A 37 -5.30 4.27 -19.10
N LYS A 38 -4.32 3.36 -19.23
CA LYS A 38 -3.96 2.37 -18.21
C LYS A 38 -3.67 2.99 -16.83
N CYS A 39 -3.07 4.17 -16.80
CA CYS A 39 -2.80 4.94 -15.58
C CYS A 39 -4.05 5.18 -14.71
N HIS A 40 -5.22 5.39 -15.32
CA HIS A 40 -6.46 5.61 -14.58
C HIS A 40 -6.90 4.35 -13.82
N TRP A 41 -6.76 3.18 -14.45
CA TRP A 41 -7.06 1.90 -13.83
C TRP A 41 -6.05 1.53 -12.75
N THR A 42 -4.76 1.77 -12.99
CA THR A 42 -3.71 1.60 -11.97
C THR A 42 -3.99 2.45 -10.74
N ALA A 43 -4.29 3.73 -10.92
CA ALA A 43 -4.65 4.64 -9.84
C ALA A 43 -5.88 4.15 -9.06
N ARG A 44 -6.93 3.68 -9.75
CA ARG A 44 -8.14 3.16 -9.10
C ARG A 44 -7.83 1.93 -8.22
N VAL A 45 -7.00 1.02 -8.72
CA VAL A 45 -6.60 -0.18 -7.99
C VAL A 45 -5.69 0.16 -6.81
N GLU A 46 -4.76 1.09 -6.98
CA GLU A 46 -3.88 1.53 -5.89
C GLU A 46 -4.65 2.26 -4.79
N VAL A 47 -5.66 3.07 -5.12
CA VAL A 47 -6.57 3.66 -4.12
C VAL A 47 -7.28 2.58 -3.32
N PHE A 48 -7.80 1.56 -4.01
CA PHE A 48 -8.47 0.43 -3.35
C PHE A 48 -7.52 -0.34 -2.42
N LEU A 49 -6.30 -0.63 -2.88
CA LEU A 49 -5.27 -1.33 -2.09
C LEU A 49 -4.76 -0.48 -0.92
N GLY A 50 -4.61 0.83 -1.10
CA GLY A 50 -4.25 1.74 -0.01
C GLY A 50 -5.34 1.80 1.06
N LEU A 51 -6.60 1.87 0.63
CA LEU A 51 -7.75 1.86 1.54
C LEU A 51 -7.91 0.53 2.28
N SER A 52 -7.70 -0.61 1.61
CA SER A 52 -7.75 -1.92 2.27
C SER A 52 -6.67 -2.05 3.34
N ILE A 53 -5.45 -1.55 3.08
CA ILE A 53 -4.35 -1.52 4.07
C ILE A 53 -4.73 -0.63 5.26
N ALA A 54 -5.34 0.53 5.02
CA ALA A 54 -5.79 1.43 6.10
C ALA A 54 -6.85 0.75 6.99
N VAL A 55 -7.81 0.05 6.39
CA VAL A 55 -8.83 -0.72 7.13
C VAL A 55 -8.19 -1.85 7.94
N LEU A 56 -7.23 -2.59 7.38
CA LEU A 56 -6.49 -3.63 8.09
C LEU A 56 -5.67 -3.05 9.25
N GLY A 57 -5.07 -1.87 9.06
CA GLY A 57 -4.40 -1.11 10.12
C GLY A 57 -5.35 -0.73 11.26
N LEU A 58 -6.57 -0.32 10.93
CA LEU A 58 -7.63 -0.01 11.91
C LEU A 58 -8.07 -1.27 12.69
N LEU A 59 -8.28 -2.41 12.01
CA LEU A 59 -8.61 -3.66 12.67
C LEU A 59 -7.49 -4.12 13.61
N LYS A 60 -6.23 -3.89 13.22
CA LYS A 60 -5.06 -4.15 14.07
C LYS A 60 -4.99 -3.24 15.30
N PHE A 61 -5.59 -2.05 15.22
CA PHE A 61 -5.75 -1.14 16.34
C PHE A 61 -6.77 -1.66 17.37
N LEU A 62 -7.89 -2.25 16.91
CA LEU A 62 -8.91 -2.80 17.82
C LEU A 62 -8.50 -4.14 18.45
N SER A 63 -7.74 -4.99 17.74
CA SER A 63 -7.44 -6.35 18.18
C SER A 63 -6.01 -6.51 18.74
N SER A 64 -5.89 -7.06 19.95
CA SER A 64 -4.59 -7.30 20.62
C SER A 64 -4.09 -8.74 20.55
N ASP A 65 -4.87 -9.67 20.00
CA ASP A 65 -4.53 -11.09 19.96
C ASP A 65 -3.43 -11.40 18.94
N ALA A 66 -2.40 -12.14 19.38
CA ALA A 66 -1.24 -12.45 18.55
C ALA A 66 -1.60 -13.26 17.29
N ASN A 67 -2.52 -14.22 17.39
CA ASN A 67 -2.96 -15.02 16.25
C ASN A 67 -3.76 -14.20 15.24
N PHE A 68 -4.63 -13.30 15.72
CA PHE A 68 -5.41 -12.42 14.84
C PHE A 68 -4.52 -11.40 14.13
N GLN A 69 -3.52 -10.85 14.83
CA GLN A 69 -2.56 -9.94 14.22
C GLN A 69 -1.70 -10.60 13.15
N LEU A 70 -1.37 -11.89 13.30
CA LEU A 70 -0.66 -12.66 12.29
C LEU A 70 -1.49 -12.81 11.00
N GLY A 71 -2.79 -13.08 11.13
CA GLY A 71 -3.74 -13.10 10.01
C GLY A 71 -3.87 -11.75 9.31
N LEU A 72 -4.03 -10.66 10.07
CA LEU A 72 -4.05 -9.30 9.52
C LEU A 72 -2.74 -8.94 8.80
N ASN A 73 -1.60 -9.38 9.35
CA ASN A 73 -0.29 -9.14 8.74
C ASN A 73 -0.15 -9.85 7.39
N PHE A 74 -0.67 -11.08 7.28
CA PHE A 74 -0.75 -11.78 5.99
C PHE A 74 -1.58 -11.01 4.96
N GLY A 75 -2.72 -10.45 5.39
CA GLY A 75 -3.53 -9.58 4.53
C GLY A 75 -2.75 -8.34 4.05
N ILE A 76 -2.03 -7.67 4.96
CA ILE A 76 -1.21 -6.49 4.62
C ILE A 76 -0.08 -6.88 3.65
N LEU A 77 0.58 -8.02 3.85
CA LEU A 77 1.64 -8.51 2.95
C LEU A 77 1.12 -8.74 1.52
N ILE A 78 -0.04 -9.38 1.38
CA ILE A 78 -0.66 -9.62 0.07
C ILE A 78 -1.04 -8.30 -0.60
N ASN A 79 -1.61 -7.35 0.14
CA ASN A 79 -1.96 -6.04 -0.41
C ASN A 79 -0.70 -5.25 -0.82
N ALA A 80 0.37 -5.29 -0.03
CA ALA A 80 1.63 -4.63 -0.35
C ALA A 80 2.31 -5.21 -1.61
N LEU A 81 2.25 -6.54 -1.78
CA LEU A 81 2.63 -7.19 -3.03
C LEU A 81 1.75 -6.72 -4.19
N GLY A 82 0.44 -6.60 -3.98
CA GLY A 82 -0.48 -6.00 -4.95
C GLY A 82 -0.02 -4.61 -5.39
N VAL A 83 0.28 -3.71 -4.44
CA VAL A 83 0.76 -2.34 -4.73
C VAL A 83 2.06 -2.36 -5.54
N LEU A 84 2.95 -3.33 -5.29
CA LEU A 84 4.21 -3.46 -6.04
C LEU A 84 4.01 -4.02 -7.47
N LEU A 85 3.12 -5.01 -7.61
CA LEU A 85 2.88 -5.70 -8.88
C LEU A 85 1.94 -4.91 -9.82
N THR A 86 1.07 -4.06 -9.29
CA THR A 86 0.10 -3.27 -10.08
C THR A 86 0.78 -2.35 -11.13
N PRO A 87 1.80 -1.54 -10.76
CA PRO A 87 2.47 -0.65 -11.71
C PRO A 87 3.54 -1.35 -12.58
N THR A 88 3.85 -2.63 -12.32
CA THR A 88 4.93 -3.38 -13.00
C THR A 88 4.41 -4.46 -13.93
N VAL A 89 3.55 -5.36 -13.46
CA VAL A 89 3.16 -6.59 -14.17
C VAL A 89 1.66 -6.67 -14.46
N LEU A 90 0.76 -6.23 -13.56
CA LEU A 90 -0.69 -6.43 -13.78
C LEU A 90 -1.29 -5.48 -14.83
N ILE A 91 -1.11 -4.17 -14.66
CA ILE A 91 -1.75 -3.16 -15.51
C ILE A 91 -0.69 -2.40 -16.31
N GLY A 92 0.40 -2.05 -15.63
CA GLY A 92 1.44 -1.20 -16.16
C GLY A 92 1.03 0.27 -16.17
N VAL A 93 2.03 1.13 -16.04
CA VAL A 93 1.86 2.59 -16.11
C VAL A 93 1.89 3.09 -17.55
N CYS A 94 1.65 4.40 -17.75
CA CYS A 94 1.58 5.02 -19.08
C CYS A 94 2.86 4.76 -19.89
N GLY A 95 2.68 4.39 -21.17
CA GLY A 95 3.79 3.99 -22.05
C GLY A 95 4.76 5.12 -22.43
N MET A 96 4.40 6.39 -22.20
CA MET A 96 5.26 7.54 -22.50
C MET A 96 6.14 7.91 -21.32
N LYS A 97 7.43 7.60 -21.42
CA LYS A 97 8.46 7.81 -20.37
C LYS A 97 8.65 9.25 -19.88
N LYS A 98 8.16 10.27 -20.61
CA LYS A 98 8.36 11.70 -20.28
C LYS A 98 7.21 12.36 -19.51
N MET A 99 6.12 11.65 -19.22
CA MET A 99 5.03 12.22 -18.43
C MET A 99 5.30 12.05 -16.93
N HIS A 100 4.94 13.06 -16.13
CA HIS A 100 5.15 13.12 -14.68
C HIS A 100 4.62 11.85 -13.96
N CYS A 101 3.52 11.28 -14.48
CA CYS A 101 2.90 10.07 -13.96
C CYS A 101 3.76 8.79 -14.10
N HIS A 102 4.63 8.68 -15.11
CA HIS A 102 5.54 7.53 -15.21
C HIS A 102 6.80 7.75 -14.36
N ALA A 103 7.28 8.99 -14.29
CA ALA A 103 8.54 9.32 -13.61
C ALA A 103 8.40 9.39 -12.08
N VAL A 104 7.25 9.80 -11.55
CA VAL A 104 7.07 10.06 -10.10
C VAL A 104 6.22 8.98 -9.44
N THR A 105 5.12 8.57 -10.05
CA THR A 105 4.14 7.63 -9.45
C THR A 105 4.74 6.24 -9.28
N LYS A 106 5.38 5.71 -10.33
CA LYS A 106 5.96 4.37 -10.30
C LYS A 106 7.01 4.18 -9.18
N PRO A 107 8.04 5.04 -9.03
CA PRO A 107 9.01 4.87 -7.95
C PRO A 107 8.42 5.15 -6.57
N THR A 108 7.50 6.11 -6.42
CA THR A 108 6.90 6.41 -5.11
C THR A 108 6.05 5.25 -4.59
N LEU A 109 5.23 4.62 -5.44
CA LEU A 109 4.45 3.43 -5.07
C LEU A 109 5.33 2.22 -4.73
N ILE A 110 6.42 2.02 -5.46
CA ILE A 110 7.41 0.97 -5.13
C ILE A 110 8.03 1.24 -3.75
N VAL A 111 8.42 2.48 -3.46
CA VAL A 111 9.00 2.84 -2.16
C VAL A 111 7.97 2.60 -1.03
N PHE A 112 6.71 3.03 -1.20
CA PHE A 112 5.67 2.78 -0.21
C PHE A 112 5.40 1.28 -0.02
N ALA A 113 5.32 0.50 -1.10
CA ALA A 113 5.13 -0.94 -1.02
C ALA A 113 6.27 -1.63 -0.25
N ILE A 114 7.52 -1.26 -0.52
CA ILE A 114 8.69 -1.78 0.21
C ILE A 114 8.63 -1.41 1.70
N LEU A 115 8.29 -0.16 2.02
CA LEU A 115 8.16 0.28 3.42
C LEU A 115 7.08 -0.52 4.17
N ILE A 116 5.95 -0.79 3.53
CA ILE A 116 4.87 -1.59 4.10
C ILE A 116 5.33 -3.05 4.29
N LEU A 117 6.00 -3.64 3.28
CA LEU A 117 6.53 -5.00 3.37
C LEU A 117 7.55 -5.16 4.52
N VAL A 118 8.53 -4.26 4.61
CA VAL A 118 9.54 -4.28 5.68
C VAL A 118 8.89 -4.12 7.04
N SER A 119 7.92 -3.20 7.17
CA SER A 119 7.19 -3.00 8.43
C SER A 119 6.39 -4.25 8.82
N ALA A 120 5.74 -4.91 7.87
CA ALA A 120 4.96 -6.13 8.10
C ALA A 120 5.87 -7.30 8.52
N LEU A 121 7.01 -7.47 7.82
CA LEU A 121 8.01 -8.48 8.16
C LEU A 121 8.63 -8.23 9.54
N ALA A 122 9.01 -6.98 9.83
CA ALA A 122 9.56 -6.60 11.13
C ALA A 122 8.58 -6.93 12.27
N GLN A 123 7.29 -6.64 12.08
CA GLN A 123 6.28 -7.00 13.08
C GLN A 123 6.09 -8.52 13.19
N SER A 124 6.09 -9.25 12.07
CA SER A 124 5.99 -10.72 12.08
C SER A 124 7.14 -11.35 12.86
N LEU A 125 8.38 -10.91 12.62
CA LEU A 125 9.57 -11.35 13.34
C LEU A 125 9.51 -10.97 14.82
N SER A 126 8.99 -9.79 15.14
CA SER A 126 8.80 -9.32 16.52
C SER A 126 7.82 -10.20 17.30
N ILE A 127 6.77 -10.69 16.64
CA ILE A 127 5.79 -11.61 17.22
C ILE A 127 6.41 -13.01 17.35
N TRP A 128 7.16 -13.47 16.34
CA TRP A 128 7.77 -14.81 16.33
C TRP A 128 8.89 -14.97 17.35
N LYS A 129 9.78 -13.98 17.49
CA LYS A 129 10.88 -13.98 18.49
C LYS A 129 10.37 -13.97 19.94
N LYS A 130 9.12 -13.55 20.15
CA LYS A 130 8.53 -13.34 21.48
C LYS A 130 7.51 -14.41 21.86
N ARG A 131 7.27 -15.37 20.96
CA ARG A 131 6.53 -16.59 21.22
C ARG A 131 7.51 -17.66 21.71
#